data_AF-A0A832CT72-F1
#
_entry.id   AF-A0A832CT72-F1
#
_cell.length_a   1.000
_cell.length_b   1.000
_cell.length_c   1.000
_cell.angle_alpha   90.00
_cell.angle_beta   90.00
_cell.angle_gamma   90.00
#
_symmetry.space_group_name_H-M   'P 1'
#
loop_
_entity.id
_entity.type
_entity.pdbx_description
1 polymer ?
#
loop_
_entity_poly.entity_id
_entity_poly.type
_entity_poly.pdbx_seq_one_letter_code
_entity_poly.pdbx_strand_id
1 'polypeptide(L)'
;MRVPERQLIAIQPGNVVQYQVNETDEGGDMSAVERIQQYVQRLPQRLQAEVLDFVEYLLTKVEREAAQPEEMDWSPLSLAFAMRGMEDEDAPAYSVEDLKVVYSS
;
A
#
# COMPACT_ATOMS: atom_id res chain seq x y z
N MET A 1 -10.47 -21.24 26.24
CA MET A 1 -10.52 -20.05 25.38
C MET A 1 -11.28 -18.96 26.12
N ARG A 2 -10.58 -17.99 26.72
CA ARG A 2 -11.18 -16.89 27.50
C ARG A 2 -10.92 -15.59 26.75
N VAL A 3 -11.95 -14.75 26.64
CA VAL A 3 -11.96 -13.49 25.89
C VAL A 3 -11.25 -12.39 26.71
N PRO A 4 -10.45 -11.50 26.10
CA PRO A 4 -9.74 -10.45 26.81
C PRO A 4 -10.67 -9.41 27.45
N GLU A 5 -10.31 -8.92 28.64
CA GLU A 5 -11.05 -7.87 29.36
C GLU A 5 -10.59 -6.47 28.92
N ARG A 6 -11.55 -5.59 28.60
CA ARG A 6 -11.31 -4.17 28.30
C ARG A 6 -11.65 -3.33 29.51
N GLN A 7 -10.69 -2.56 30.02
CA GLN A 7 -10.94 -1.63 31.12
C GLN A 7 -11.11 -0.20 30.57
N LEU A 8 -12.24 0.42 30.90
CA LEU A 8 -12.60 1.79 30.49
C LEU A 8 -11.91 2.80 31.41
N ILE A 9 -11.11 3.70 30.85
CA ILE A 9 -10.63 4.90 31.55
C ILE A 9 -11.59 6.05 31.20
N ALA A 10 -12.03 6.80 32.21
CA ALA A 10 -13.05 7.83 32.10
C ALA A 10 -12.76 8.82 30.94
N ILE A 11 -13.80 9.10 30.15
CA ILE A 11 -13.76 9.94 28.96
C ILE A 11 -14.07 11.40 29.35
N GLN A 12 -13.18 12.34 29.04
CA GLN A 12 -13.55 13.77 28.98
C GLN A 12 -14.16 14.08 27.61
N PRO A 13 -15.26 14.86 27.52
CA PRO A 13 -15.91 15.14 26.24
C PRO A 13 -15.01 16.00 25.36
N GLY A 14 -14.54 15.43 24.24
CA GLY A 14 -13.71 16.12 23.25
C GLY A 14 -12.54 15.31 22.70
N ASN A 15 -12.18 14.18 23.34
CA ASN A 15 -11.08 13.34 22.87
C ASN A 15 -11.57 12.02 22.29
N VAL A 16 -10.98 11.63 21.16
CA VAL A 16 -11.07 10.28 20.56
C VAL A 16 -10.74 9.22 21.62
N VAL A 17 -11.57 8.17 21.68
CA VAL A 17 -11.39 7.04 22.60
C VAL A 17 -9.99 6.44 22.40
N GLN A 18 -9.11 6.63 23.38
CA GLN A 18 -7.83 5.93 23.39
C GLN A 18 -8.03 4.57 24.03
N TYR A 19 -7.91 3.52 23.21
CA TYR A 19 -7.81 2.15 23.71
C TYR A 19 -6.36 1.92 24.14
N GLN A 20 -6.11 1.76 25.45
CA GLN A 20 -4.88 1.13 25.90
C GLN A 20 -5.05 -0.38 25.75
N VAL A 21 -4.33 -0.95 24.78
CA VAL A 21 -4.18 -2.41 24.67
C VAL A 21 -3.07 -2.78 25.65
N ASN A 22 -3.44 -3.41 26.76
CA ASN A 22 -2.47 -3.98 27.69
C ASN A 22 -1.98 -5.29 27.07
N GLU A 23 -0.93 -5.23 26.27
CA GLU A 23 -0.24 -6.39 25.74
C GLU A 23 0.47 -7.12 26.88
N THR A 24 -0.12 -8.24 27.30
CA THR A 24 0.50 -9.19 28.21
C THR A 24 1.61 -9.94 27.47
N ASP A 25 2.82 -9.80 27.98
CA ASP A 25 4.05 -10.49 27.60
C ASP A 25 3.89 -12.02 27.66
N GLU A 26 3.59 -12.65 26.53
CA GLU A 26 3.83 -14.07 26.28
C GLU A 26 4.26 -14.25 24.80
N GLY A 27 5.57 -14.16 24.54
CA GLY A 27 6.18 -14.54 23.25
C GLY A 27 6.02 -13.50 22.15
N GLY A 28 6.50 -12.27 22.39
CA GLY A 28 6.33 -11.11 21.51
C GLY A 28 6.81 -11.35 20.08
N ASP A 29 5.89 -11.27 19.13
CA ASP A 29 6.24 -11.00 17.74
C ASP A 29 6.92 -9.64 17.69
N MET A 30 8.24 -9.66 17.57
CA MET A 30 9.04 -8.44 17.52
C MET A 30 8.58 -7.60 16.33
N SER A 31 8.16 -6.37 16.61
CA SER A 31 7.63 -5.48 15.58
C SER A 31 8.67 -5.25 14.48
N ALA A 32 8.20 -4.99 13.26
CA ALA A 32 9.09 -4.69 12.14
C ALA A 32 10.04 -3.52 12.46
N VAL A 33 9.57 -2.53 13.23
CA VAL A 33 10.36 -1.37 13.68
C VAL A 33 11.53 -1.80 14.56
N GLU A 34 11.27 -2.63 15.57
CA GLU A 34 12.30 -3.15 16.48
C GLU A 34 13.34 -3.99 15.72
N ARG A 35 12.88 -4.82 14.77
CA ARG A 35 13.78 -5.62 13.92
C ARG A 35 14.67 -4.73 13.05
N ILE A 36 14.10 -3.71 12.42
CA ILE A 36 14.86 -2.74 11.60
C ILE A 36 15.91 -2.05 12.48
N GLN A 37 15.54 -1.59 13.68
CA GLN A 37 16.47 -0.92 14.59
C GLN A 37 17.66 -1.83 14.95
N GLN A 38 17.41 -3.11 15.26
CA GLN A 38 18.47 -4.07 15.56
C GLN A 38 19.40 -4.33 14.37
N TYR A 39 18.87 -4.38 13.15
CA TYR A 39 19.70 -4.58 11.96
C TYR A 39 20.53 -3.35 11.63
N VAL A 40 19.94 -2.14 11.69
CA VAL A 40 20.65 -0.89 11.42
C VAL A 40 21.84 -0.71 12.35
N GLN A 41 21.68 -1.02 13.65
CA GLN A 41 22.77 -0.93 14.62
C GLN A 41 23.97 -1.85 14.30
N ARG A 42 23.76 -2.94 13.55
CA ARG A 42 24.82 -3.88 13.16
C ARG A 42 25.52 -3.48 11.86
N LEU A 43 24.97 -2.53 11.10
CA LEU A 43 25.55 -2.08 9.83
C LEU A 43 26.71 -1.10 10.07
N PRO A 44 27.72 -1.07 9.19
CA PRO A 44 28.69 0.02 9.14
C PRO A 44 28.01 1.37 8.90
N GLN A 45 28.60 2.46 9.43
CA GLN A 45 28.01 3.81 9.37
C GLN A 45 27.62 4.26 7.96
N ARG A 46 28.43 3.90 6.94
CA ARG A 46 28.12 4.19 5.53
C ARG A 46 26.78 3.59 5.08
N LEU A 47 26.50 2.34 5.48
CA LEU A 47 25.26 1.65 5.12
C LEU A 47 24.09 2.07 6.00
N GLN A 48 24.34 2.52 7.24
CA GLN A 48 23.29 3.14 8.06
C GLN A 48 22.75 4.42 7.40
N ALA A 49 23.63 5.22 6.80
CA ALA A 49 23.23 6.42 6.07
C ALA A 49 22.38 6.09 4.82
N GLU A 50 22.67 4.98 4.14
CA GLU A 50 21.88 4.51 2.99
C GLU A 50 20.48 4.04 3.41
N VAL A 51 20.36 3.38 4.57
CA VAL A 51 19.05 3.04 5.15
C VAL A 51 18.27 4.31 5.51
N LEU A 52 18.93 5.32 6.06
CA LEU A 52 18.28 6.59 6.39
C LEU A 52 17.73 7.27 5.12
N ASP A 53 18.54 7.37 4.06
CA ASP A 53 18.13 7.93 2.77
C ASP A 53 16.90 7.20 2.20
N PHE A 54 16.87 5.86 2.30
CA PHE A 54 15.72 5.08 1.88
C PHE A 54 14.47 5.36 2.72
N VAL A 55 14.58 5.49 4.04
CA VAL A 55 13.44 5.82 4.91
C VAL A 55 12.91 7.23 4.61
N GLU A 56 13.79 8.21 4.41
CA GLU A 56 13.42 9.58 4.02
C GLU A 56 12.71 9.60 2.66
N TYR A 57 13.19 8.81 1.70
CA TYR A 57 12.51 8.60 0.43
C TYR A 57 11.11 8.03 0.61
N LEU A 58 10.93 7.01 1.46
CA LEU A 58 9.60 6.42 1.71
C LEU A 58 8.64 7.42 2.34
N LEU A 59 9.09 8.25 3.29
CA LEU A 59 8.27 9.30 3.88
C LEU A 59 7.84 10.32 2.81
N THR A 60 8.80 10.78 2.01
CA THR A 60 8.54 11.69 0.88
C THR A 60 7.58 11.07 -0.14
N LYS A 61 7.70 9.76 -0.39
CA LYS A 61 6.84 9.02 -1.31
C LYS A 61 5.40 8.98 -0.80
N VAL A 62 5.19 8.72 0.50
CA VAL A 62 3.85 8.75 1.10
C VAL A 62 3.23 10.14 0.99
N GLU A 63 3.99 11.21 1.22
CA GLU A 63 3.50 12.58 1.03
C GLU A 63 3.11 12.86 -0.43
N ARG A 64 3.90 12.37 -1.40
CA ARG A 64 3.60 12.49 -2.82
C ARG A 64 2.37 11.69 -3.24
N GLU A 65 2.25 10.44 -2.82
CA GLU A 65 1.09 9.58 -3.13
C GLU A 65 -0.18 10.12 -2.45
N ALA A 66 -0.07 10.69 -1.25
CA ALA A 66 -1.19 11.36 -0.58
C ALA A 66 -1.58 12.70 -1.26
N ALA A 67 -0.60 13.41 -1.85
CA ALA A 67 -0.83 14.67 -2.57
C ALA A 67 -1.24 14.47 -4.04
N GLN A 68 -0.91 13.32 -4.63
CA GLN A 68 -1.19 12.95 -6.01
C GLN A 68 -1.71 11.50 -6.05
N PRO A 69 -3.02 11.27 -5.90
CA PRO A 69 -3.64 9.99 -6.27
C PRO A 69 -3.51 9.69 -7.78
N GLU A 70 -2.93 10.60 -8.56
CA GLU A 70 -2.79 10.61 -10.02
C GLU A 70 -2.01 9.39 -10.57
N GLU A 71 -1.15 8.73 -9.78
CA GLU A 71 -0.56 7.44 -10.21
C GLU A 71 -1.63 6.35 -10.45
N MET A 72 -2.79 6.47 -9.81
CA MET A 72 -3.91 5.53 -9.97
C MET A 72 -4.77 5.83 -11.22
N ASP A 73 -4.62 7.01 -11.83
CA ASP A 73 -5.46 7.49 -12.95
C ASP A 73 -4.78 7.47 -14.33
N TRP A 74 -3.52 7.03 -14.43
CA TRP A 74 -2.86 6.89 -15.74
C TRP A 74 -3.55 5.88 -16.65
N SER A 75 -4.15 4.83 -16.10
CA SER A 75 -4.83 3.80 -16.89
C SER A 75 -6.11 4.33 -17.58
N PRO A 76 -7.06 4.95 -16.85
CA PRO A 76 -8.20 5.63 -17.48
C PRO A 76 -7.80 6.71 -18.48
N LEU A 77 -6.80 7.54 -18.16
CA LEU A 77 -6.35 8.61 -19.05
C LEU A 77 -5.71 8.06 -20.33
N SER A 78 -4.82 7.08 -20.21
CA SER A 78 -4.16 6.46 -21.37
C SER A 78 -5.18 5.78 -22.29
N LEU A 79 -6.16 5.08 -21.71
CA LEU A 79 -7.25 4.46 -22.47
C LEU A 79 -8.12 5.51 -23.16
N ALA A 80 -8.50 6.59 -22.46
CA ALA A 80 -9.28 7.68 -23.04
C ALA A 80 -8.55 8.35 -24.21
N PHE A 81 -7.23 8.55 -24.11
CA PHE A 81 -6.43 9.05 -25.22
C PHE A 81 -6.30 8.06 -26.39
N ALA A 82 -6.19 6.75 -26.10
CA ALA A 82 -6.11 5.71 -27.14
C ALA A 82 -7.43 5.52 -27.89
N MET A 83 -8.57 5.70 -27.22
CA MET A 83 -9.91 5.61 -27.82
C MET A 83 -10.37 6.91 -28.50
N ARG A 84 -9.67 8.02 -28.28
CA ARG A 84 -10.00 9.32 -28.87
C ARG A 84 -9.95 9.24 -30.40
N GLY A 85 -11.09 9.43 -31.05
CA GLY A 85 -11.25 9.30 -32.50
C GLY A 85 -11.80 7.95 -32.98
N MET A 86 -11.99 6.98 -32.06
CA MET A 86 -12.71 5.72 -32.27
C MET A 86 -14.04 5.68 -31.49
N GLU A 87 -14.46 6.83 -30.93
CA GLU A 87 -15.61 6.95 -30.02
C GLU A 87 -16.95 6.64 -30.70
N ASP A 88 -17.06 6.92 -32.00
CA ASP A 88 -18.24 6.71 -32.82
C ASP A 88 -18.15 5.43 -33.69
N GLU A 89 -17.11 4.60 -33.49
CA GLU A 89 -17.03 3.31 -34.18
C GLU A 89 -18.07 2.34 -33.59
N ASP A 90 -18.94 1.80 -34.46
CA ASP A 90 -19.87 0.74 -34.08
C ASP A 90 -19.09 -0.49 -33.57
N ALA A 91 -19.75 -1.29 -32.73
CA ALA A 91 -19.20 -2.47 -32.04
C ALA A 91 -18.18 -3.24 -32.91
N PRO A 92 -17.05 -3.70 -32.32
CA PRO A 92 -15.95 -4.25 -33.09
C PRO A 92 -16.46 -5.33 -34.04
N ALA A 93 -16.07 -5.24 -35.31
CA ALA A 93 -16.44 -6.20 -36.36
C ALA A 93 -15.87 -7.61 -36.14
N TYR A 94 -15.27 -7.84 -34.96
CA TYR A 94 -14.70 -9.08 -34.52
C TYR A 94 -15.66 -9.80 -33.60
N SER A 95 -15.88 -11.06 -33.93
CA SER A 95 -16.75 -12.00 -33.26
C SER A 95 -15.91 -12.99 -32.45
N VAL A 96 -16.55 -13.72 -31.53
CA VAL A 96 -15.86 -14.73 -30.70
C VAL A 96 -15.26 -15.84 -31.57
N GLU A 97 -15.82 -16.04 -32.75
CA GLU A 97 -15.34 -16.96 -33.77
C GLU A 97 -13.96 -16.59 -34.31
N ASP A 98 -13.59 -15.31 -34.32
CA ASP A 98 -12.30 -14.80 -34.83
C ASP A 98 -11.12 -15.08 -33.88
N LEU A 99 -11.40 -15.45 -32.62
CA LEU A 99 -10.38 -15.76 -31.62
C LEU A 99 -9.74 -17.15 -31.82
N LYS A 100 -10.16 -17.92 -32.84
CA LYS A 100 -9.69 -19.29 -33.07
C LYS A 100 -8.46 -19.30 -33.98
N VAL A 101 -7.34 -19.79 -33.44
CA VAL A 101 -6.16 -20.10 -34.26
C VAL A 101 -6.36 -21.47 -34.90
N VAL A 102 -6.49 -21.49 -36.23
CA VAL A 102 -6.55 -22.72 -37.02
C VAL A 102 -5.13 -23.07 -37.46
N TYR A 103 -4.57 -24.13 -36.88
CA TYR A 103 -3.30 -24.69 -37.35
C TYR A 103 -3.60 -25.70 -38.46
N SER A 104 -3.06 -25.46 -39.65
CA SER A 104 -3.07 -26.44 -40.75
C SER A 104 -1.76 -27.24 -40.72
N SER A 105 -1.88 -28.56 -40.64
CA SER A 105 -0.78 -29.54 -40.69
C SER A 105 -0.36 -29.86 -42.12
#